data_AF-A0A4U2D3H1-F1
#
_entry.id   AF-A0A4U2D3H1-F1
#
_cell.length_a   1.000
_cell.length_b   1.000
_cell.length_c   1.000
_cell.angle_alpha   90.00
_cell.angle_beta   90.00
_cell.angle_gamma   90.00
#
_symmetry.space_group_name_H-M   'P 1'
#
loop_
_entity.id
_entity.type
_entity.pdbx_description
1 polymer ?
#
loop_
_entity_poly.entity_id
_entity_poly.type
_entity_poly.pdbx_seq_one_letter_code
_entity_poly.pdbx_strand_id
1 'polypeptide(L)'
;VWDIPLNAMRLVNHGSRGSARNAFKHVEYISGGKSGTAQVFNLAKGQVYNSKKLARSLHDQALYTAFAPYEYPQYIATVVIENGNGGSKVGAPYIRKLLDFAFD
;
A
#
# COMPACT_ATOMS: atom_id res chain seq x y z
N VAL A 1 -0.81 23.22 4.90
CA VAL A 1 0.21 22.34 5.55
C VAL A 1 -0.06 20.87 5.24
N TRP A 2 -1.32 20.42 5.30
CA TRP A 2 -1.73 19.06 4.94
C TRP A 2 -1.68 18.76 3.44
N ASP A 3 -1.62 19.78 2.59
CA ASP A 3 -1.65 19.64 1.12
C ASP A 3 -0.46 18.85 0.58
N ILE A 4 0.71 19.01 1.20
CA ILE A 4 1.94 18.32 0.81
C ILE A 4 1.80 16.81 1.03
N PRO A 5 1.54 16.31 2.27
CA PRO A 5 1.38 14.88 2.49
C PRO A 5 0.18 14.29 1.74
N LEU A 6 -0.94 15.01 1.64
CA LEU A 6 -2.11 14.53 0.88
C LEU A 6 -1.77 14.37 -0.61
N ASN A 7 -1.14 15.36 -1.23
CA ASN A 7 -0.72 15.24 -2.62
C ASN A 7 0.33 14.14 -2.81
N ALA A 8 1.26 13.96 -1.85
CA ALA A 8 2.20 12.85 -1.89
C ALA A 8 1.47 11.49 -1.86
N MET A 9 0.45 11.32 -1.03
CA MET A 9 -0.39 10.12 -1.00
C MET A 9 -1.18 9.92 -2.30
N ARG A 10 -1.70 10.99 -2.90
CA ARG A 10 -2.33 10.93 -4.23
C ARG A 10 -1.35 10.44 -5.28
N LEU A 11 -0.11 10.93 -5.26
CA LEU A 11 0.94 10.55 -6.20
C LEU A 11 1.41 9.10 -6.03
N VAL A 12 1.24 8.47 -4.87
CA VAL A 12 1.49 7.03 -4.69
C VAL A 12 0.57 6.19 -5.59
N ASN A 13 -0.68 6.62 -5.76
CA ASN A 13 -1.71 5.87 -6.49
C ASN A 13 -1.85 6.35 -7.93
N HIS A 14 -1.64 7.64 -8.18
CA HIS A 14 -1.95 8.29 -9.47
C HIS A 14 -0.73 8.95 -10.13
N GLY A 15 0.38 9.11 -9.41
CA GLY A 15 1.61 9.68 -9.96
C GLY A 15 2.31 8.72 -10.92
N SER A 16 3.03 9.26 -11.90
CA SER A 16 3.75 8.47 -12.92
C SER A 16 4.76 7.47 -12.34
N ARG A 17 5.33 7.79 -11.16
CA ARG A 17 6.27 6.94 -10.39
C ARG A 17 5.65 6.35 -9.12
N GLY A 18 4.32 6.37 -8.99
CA GLY A 18 3.61 5.92 -7.81
C GLY A 18 3.79 4.43 -7.55
N SER A 19 4.17 4.06 -6.32
CA SER A 19 4.44 2.66 -5.97
C SER A 19 3.21 1.75 -6.09
N ALA A 20 2.00 2.30 -5.94
CA ALA A 20 0.74 1.58 -6.06
C ALA A 20 -0.01 1.89 -7.36
N ARG A 21 0.59 2.65 -8.28
CA ARG A 21 -0.05 3.12 -9.50
C ARG A 21 -0.73 2.00 -10.29
N ASN A 22 -0.05 0.86 -10.41
CA ASN A 22 -0.59 -0.27 -11.16
C ASN A 22 -1.90 -0.83 -10.57
N ALA A 23 -2.09 -0.81 -9.25
CA ALA A 23 -3.31 -1.28 -8.60
C ALA A 23 -4.49 -0.32 -8.80
N PHE A 24 -4.21 0.98 -8.90
CA PHE A 24 -5.21 2.04 -9.06
C PHE A 24 -5.34 2.54 -10.51
N LYS A 25 -4.91 1.76 -11.51
CA LYS A 25 -5.20 2.10 -12.90
C LYS A 25 -6.70 1.97 -13.17
N HIS A 26 -7.24 2.90 -13.97
CA HIS A 26 -8.62 2.86 -14.46
C HIS A 26 -9.70 2.87 -13.37
N VAL A 27 -9.41 3.38 -12.17
CA VAL A 27 -10.46 3.74 -11.20
C VAL A 27 -11.21 4.98 -11.68
N GLU A 28 -12.50 5.07 -11.34
CA GLU A 28 -13.31 6.27 -11.60
C GLU A 28 -13.16 7.33 -10.50
N TYR A 29 -12.64 6.96 -9.34
CA TYR A 29 -12.39 7.87 -8.22
C TYR A 29 -10.89 8.19 -8.04
N ILE A 30 -10.58 9.40 -7.56
CA ILE A 30 -9.22 9.75 -7.14
C ILE A 30 -9.04 9.38 -5.67
N SER A 31 -7.88 8.82 -5.33
CA SER A 31 -7.57 8.29 -4.01
C SER A 31 -6.19 8.72 -3.55
N GLY A 32 -5.99 8.92 -2.25
CA GLY A 32 -4.67 8.97 -1.64
C GLY A 32 -4.33 7.64 -0.99
N GLY A 33 -3.10 7.15 -1.15
CA GLY A 33 -2.68 5.90 -0.52
C GLY A 33 -1.22 5.89 -0.08
N LYS A 34 -0.88 4.93 0.78
CA LYS A 34 0.50 4.69 1.19
C LYS A 34 0.74 3.23 1.54
N SER A 35 1.85 2.71 1.04
CA SER A 35 2.36 1.39 1.41
C SER A 35 3.29 1.44 2.62
N GLY A 36 3.25 0.37 3.40
CA GLY A 36 4.23 0.03 4.42
C GLY A 36 4.71 -1.41 4.23
N THR A 37 5.89 -1.69 4.77
CA THR A 37 6.42 -3.04 4.90
C THR A 37 6.98 -3.13 6.32
N ALA A 38 6.51 -4.09 7.12
CA ALA A 38 7.01 -4.28 8.49
C ALA A 38 7.81 -5.58 8.57
N GLN A 39 9.06 -5.46 9.00
CA GLN A 39 9.97 -6.59 9.15
C GLN A 39 9.68 -7.33 10.45
N VAL A 40 9.55 -8.65 10.39
CA VAL A 40 9.11 -9.50 11.51
C VAL A 40 10.25 -10.19 12.27
N PHE A 41 11.50 -10.06 11.84
CA PHE A 41 12.65 -10.66 12.52
C PHE A 41 13.92 -9.81 12.38
N ASN A 42 14.80 -9.90 13.37
CA ASN A 42 16.10 -9.22 13.34
C ASN A 42 17.07 -10.01 12.47
N LEU A 43 17.74 -9.33 11.53
CA LEU A 43 18.90 -9.86 10.85
C LEU A 43 20.11 -9.79 11.78
N ALA A 44 20.95 -10.82 11.80
CA ALA A 44 22.23 -10.75 12.48
C ALA A 44 23.10 -9.65 11.85
N LYS A 45 24.02 -9.04 12.62
CA LYS A 45 24.95 -8.02 12.10
C LYS A 45 25.65 -8.55 10.85
N GLY A 46 25.49 -7.84 9.73
CA GLY A 46 26.11 -8.17 8.44
C GLY A 46 25.28 -9.04 7.50
N GLN A 47 24.08 -9.49 7.90
CA GLN A 47 23.17 -10.18 6.98
C GLN A 47 22.33 -9.20 6.16
N VAL A 48 22.34 -9.39 4.84
CA VAL A 48 21.47 -8.69 3.90
C VAL A 48 20.16 -9.47 3.76
N TYR A 49 19.03 -8.78 3.92
CA TYR A 49 17.70 -9.35 3.73
C TYR A 49 17.55 -9.94 2.32
N ASN A 50 17.17 -11.22 2.24
CA ASN A 50 16.87 -11.88 0.97
C ASN A 50 15.60 -12.72 1.09
N SER A 51 14.46 -12.11 0.75
CA SER A 51 13.15 -12.77 0.76
C SER A 51 13.06 -14.05 -0.07
N LYS A 52 13.89 -14.22 -1.11
CA LYS A 52 13.92 -15.45 -1.93
C LYS A 52 14.56 -16.65 -1.20
N LYS A 53 15.34 -16.39 -0.14
CA LYS A 53 16.03 -17.42 0.65
C LYS A 53 15.38 -17.65 2.03
N LEU A 54 14.32 -16.90 2.35
CA LEU A 54 13.64 -16.95 3.64
C LEU A 54 12.39 -17.84 3.55
N ALA A 55 12.15 -18.62 4.62
CA ALA A 55 10.88 -19.30 4.82
C ALA A 55 9.73 -18.29 4.78
N ARG A 56 8.55 -18.69 4.27
CA ARG A 56 7.41 -17.79 4.10
C ARG A 56 6.99 -17.12 5.42
N SER A 57 7.11 -17.80 6.55
CA SER A 57 6.84 -17.26 7.89
C SER A 57 7.77 -16.11 8.32
N LEU A 58 8.86 -15.88 7.61
CA LEU A 58 9.83 -14.81 7.85
C LEU A 58 9.70 -13.67 6.83
N HIS A 59 8.70 -13.70 5.95
CA HIS A 59 8.49 -12.60 5.01
C HIS A 59 7.91 -11.38 5.73
N ASP A 60 8.25 -10.20 5.23
CA ASP A 60 7.71 -8.98 5.81
C ASP A 60 6.19 -8.91 5.67
N GLN A 61 5.56 -8.24 6.62
CA GLN A 61 4.16 -7.89 6.56
C GLN A 61 3.95 -6.89 5.42
N ALA A 62 2.89 -7.08 4.65
CA ALA A 62 2.47 -6.11 3.63
C ALA A 62 1.37 -5.21 4.20
N LEU A 63 1.65 -3.92 4.34
CA LEU A 63 0.70 -2.93 4.84
C LEU A 63 0.29 -1.98 3.73
N TYR A 64 -0.98 -1.64 3.68
CA TYR A 64 -1.44 -0.59 2.78
C TYR A 64 -2.65 0.13 3.38
N THR A 65 -2.63 1.46 3.32
CA THR A 65 -3.75 2.31 3.71
C THR A 65 -4.11 3.26 2.57
N ALA A 66 -5.39 3.54 2.37
CA ALA A 66 -5.85 4.52 1.41
C ALA A 66 -7.20 5.12 1.82
N PHE A 67 -7.46 6.30 1.26
CA PHE A 67 -8.74 6.98 1.36
C PHE A 67 -9.23 7.43 -0.02
N ALA A 68 -10.54 7.57 -0.17
CA ALA A 68 -11.20 8.09 -1.35
C ALA A 68 -12.59 8.66 -1.01
N PRO A 69 -13.12 9.62 -1.79
CA PRO A 69 -12.45 10.38 -2.85
C PRO A 69 -11.35 11.31 -2.31
N TYR A 70 -10.45 11.79 -3.16
CA TYR A 70 -9.29 12.57 -2.71
C TYR A 70 -9.64 13.95 -2.15
N GLU A 71 -10.57 14.67 -2.78
CA GLU A 71 -10.93 16.03 -2.38
C GLU A 71 -11.79 16.06 -1.11
N TYR A 72 -12.79 15.18 -1.04
CA TYR A 72 -13.71 15.04 0.08
C TYR A 72 -13.74 13.58 0.53
N PRO A 73 -12.77 13.11 1.34
CA PRO A 73 -12.68 11.71 1.73
C PRO A 73 -13.94 11.22 2.46
N GLN A 74 -14.53 10.13 1.95
CA GLN A 74 -15.71 9.47 2.54
C GLN A 74 -15.36 8.11 3.12
N TYR A 75 -14.41 7.41 2.49
CA TYR A 75 -13.98 6.08 2.88
C TYR A 75 -12.49 6.05 3.16
N ILE A 76 -12.11 5.32 4.20
CA ILE A 76 -10.73 4.96 4.52
C ILE A 76 -10.66 3.47 4.79
N ALA A 77 -9.64 2.82 4.25
CA ALA A 77 -9.41 1.40 4.44
C ALA A 77 -7.94 1.13 4.69
N THR A 78 -7.66 0.13 5.52
CA THR A 78 -6.30 -0.33 5.81
C THR A 78 -6.27 -1.85 5.85
N VAL A 79 -5.27 -2.45 5.22
CA VAL A 79 -4.99 -3.89 5.30
C VAL A 79 -3.59 -4.14 5.84
N VAL A 80 -3.48 -5.20 6.63
CA VAL A 80 -2.24 -5.81 7.05
C VAL A 80 -2.30 -7.26 6.61
N ILE A 81 -1.36 -7.67 5.76
CA ILE A 81 -1.29 -9.04 5.24
C ILE A 81 -0.03 -9.68 5.81
N GLU A 82 -0.26 -10.70 6.64
CA GLU A 82 0.82 -11.42 7.27
C GLU A 82 1.69 -12.12 6.26
N ASN A 83 3.01 -11.89 6.39
CA ASN A 83 4.01 -12.50 5.54
C ASN A 83 3.74 -12.27 4.04
N GLY A 84 3.09 -11.16 3.70
CA GLY A 84 2.63 -10.84 2.36
C GLY A 84 3.73 -10.32 1.44
N ASN A 85 4.81 -9.78 2.00
CA ASN A 85 5.96 -9.21 1.30
C ASN A 85 5.59 -8.08 0.30
N GLY A 86 5.61 -6.84 0.77
CA GLY A 86 5.45 -5.63 -0.06
C GLY A 86 4.04 -5.06 -0.10
N GLY A 87 3.83 -3.98 0.66
CA GLY A 87 2.54 -3.29 0.80
C GLY A 87 1.88 -2.84 -0.50
N SER A 88 2.64 -2.25 -1.44
CA SER A 88 2.05 -1.78 -2.71
C SER A 88 1.70 -2.92 -3.67
N LYS A 89 2.46 -4.02 -3.65
CA LYS A 89 2.25 -5.14 -4.58
C LYS A 89 1.11 -6.05 -4.11
N VAL A 90 0.99 -6.23 -2.81
CA VAL A 90 0.02 -7.16 -2.21
C VAL A 90 -1.14 -6.41 -1.58
N GLY A 91 -0.89 -5.44 -0.70
CA GLY A 91 -1.95 -4.72 0.02
C GLY A 91 -2.79 -3.78 -0.87
N ALA A 92 -2.17 -3.06 -1.81
CA ALA A 92 -2.89 -2.10 -2.64
C ALA A 92 -4.03 -2.73 -3.49
N PRO A 93 -3.86 -3.90 -4.13
CA PRO A 93 -4.95 -4.60 -4.80
C PRO A 93 -6.15 -4.98 -3.90
N TYR A 94 -5.93 -5.34 -2.63
CA TYR A 94 -7.05 -5.61 -1.71
C TYR A 94 -7.81 -4.34 -1.35
N ILE A 95 -7.06 -3.26 -1.09
CA ILE A 95 -7.65 -1.96 -0.79
C ILE A 95 -8.42 -1.40 -1.99
N ARG A 96 -7.90 -1.60 -3.21
CA ARG A 96 -8.61 -1.28 -4.46
C ARG A 96 -10.00 -1.91 -4.47
N LYS A 97 -10.09 -3.22 -4.24
CA LYS A 97 -11.38 -3.94 -4.21
C LYS A 97 -12.35 -3.42 -3.16
N LEU A 98 -11.86 -3.10 -1.96
CA LEU A 98 -12.69 -2.54 -0.88
C LEU A 98 -13.25 -1.17 -1.25
N LEU A 99 -12.43 -0.33 -1.89
CA LEU A 99 -12.86 1.00 -2.32
C LEU A 99 -13.81 0.92 -3.52
N ASP A 100 -13.56 0.06 -4.52
CA ASP A 100 -14.49 -0.19 -5.62
C ASP A 100 -15.88 -0.57 -5.07
N PHE A 101 -15.94 -1.55 -4.15
CA PHE A 101 -17.18 -1.97 -3.52
C PHE A 101 -17.90 -0.86 -2.72
N ALA A 102 -17.16 0.13 -2.20
CA ALA A 102 -17.75 1.24 -1.46
C ALA A 102 -18.36 2.33 -2.36
N PHE A 103 -18.01 2.33 -3.65
CA PHE A 103 -18.52 3.27 -4.66
C PHE A 103 -19.48 2.64 -5.67
N ASP A 104 -19.62 1.30 -5.66
CA ASP A 104 -20.72 0.57 -6.32
C ASP A 104 -22.08 0.90 -5.65
#